data_AF-A0AAV7W5A7-F1
#
_entry.id   AF-A0AAV7W5A7-F1
#
_cell.length_a   1.000
_cell.length_b   1.000
_cell.length_c   1.000
_cell.angle_alpha   90.00
_cell.angle_beta   90.00
_cell.angle_gamma   90.00
#
_symmetry.space_group_name_H-M   'P 1'
#
loop_
_entity.id
_entity.type
_entity.pdbx_description
1 polymer ?
#
loop_
_entity_poly.entity_id
_entity_poly.type
_entity_poly.pdbx_seq_one_letter_code
_entity_poly.pdbx_strand_id
1 'polypeptide(L)'
;MASVPALDPFVVEGPSSAQAARWKEWVDRLETYFAATALDNDRRRPMLLHLGGAAIHKLGQSVAEEGPPFTYQSLKQAPTAHFEPLVNLDYECFLLRQARQLPNESVDTFYARLKDLARTCNLLDVEDEVRAQFIQGCASVKLREHILQIPGMLMVSIFTLGRSKQLSKVRAAHMEAALQTQVKVEPVNTITAAAADRKKSRQKATISLRSCYSCGGPFPHQGNPNPDAKGLHLRELNDRKAILITGVAPPP
;
A
#
# COMPACT_ATOMS: atom_id res chain seq x y z
N MET A 1 28.14 -38.67 4.68
CA MET A 1 26.76 -38.21 4.47
C MET A 1 26.68 -36.78 5.00
N ALA A 2 26.16 -35.83 4.24
CA ALA A 2 26.04 -34.45 4.69
C ALA A 2 25.09 -34.38 5.89
N SER A 3 25.54 -33.77 6.98
CA SER A 3 24.72 -33.56 8.18
C SER A 3 23.62 -32.55 7.86
N VAL A 4 22.36 -32.92 8.09
CA VAL A 4 21.23 -31.98 7.97
C VAL A 4 21.39 -30.90 9.05
N PRO A 5 21.34 -29.60 8.71
CA PRO A 5 21.43 -28.52 9.69
C PRO A 5 20.38 -28.68 10.79
N ALA A 6 20.76 -28.40 12.04
CA ALA A 6 19.85 -28.46 13.17
C ALA A 6 18.71 -27.44 13.00
N LEU A 7 17.49 -27.84 13.36
CA LEU A 7 16.33 -26.95 13.41
C LEU A 7 16.44 -26.01 14.63
N ASP A 8 16.29 -24.72 14.42
CA ASP A 8 16.25 -23.74 15.52
C ASP A 8 15.08 -24.01 16.46
N PRO A 9 15.24 -23.81 17.78
CA PRO A 9 14.15 -24.00 18.73
C PRO A 9 12.97 -23.05 18.51
N PHE A 10 11.76 -23.52 18.86
CA PHE A 10 10.59 -22.65 18.84
C PHE A 10 10.66 -21.60 19.96
N VAL A 11 10.50 -20.33 19.60
CA VAL A 11 10.56 -19.20 20.53
C VAL A 11 9.18 -18.58 20.69
N VAL A 12 8.66 -18.58 21.92
CA VAL A 12 7.36 -18.00 22.29
C VAL A 12 7.52 -16.52 22.62
N GLU A 13 7.83 -15.68 21.63
CA GLU A 13 7.97 -14.23 21.81
C GLU A 13 7.03 -13.47 20.87
N GLY A 14 6.43 -12.35 21.29
CA GLY A 14 5.56 -11.52 20.42
C GLY A 14 4.06 -11.81 20.53
N PRO A 15 3.20 -11.16 19.71
CA PRO A 15 1.75 -11.21 19.86
C PRO A 15 1.17 -12.60 19.58
N SER A 16 0.12 -12.97 20.33
CA SER A 16 -0.55 -14.28 20.29
C SER A 16 -0.91 -14.77 18.88
N SER A 17 -1.44 -13.90 18.03
CA SER A 17 -1.80 -14.25 16.65
C SER A 17 -0.60 -14.67 15.79
N ALA A 18 0.55 -14.03 15.98
CA ALA A 18 1.79 -14.39 15.31
C ALA A 18 2.45 -15.66 15.89
N GLN A 19 2.11 -16.07 17.11
CA GLN A 19 2.60 -17.31 17.71
C GLN A 19 2.01 -18.54 17.00
N ALA A 20 0.73 -18.50 16.65
CA ALA A 20 0.05 -19.57 15.91
C ALA A 20 0.66 -19.83 14.54
N ALA A 21 0.85 -18.77 13.74
CA ALA A 21 1.45 -18.87 12.42
C ALA A 21 2.89 -19.43 12.48
N ARG A 22 3.71 -18.92 13.41
CA ARG A 22 5.08 -19.42 13.60
C ARG A 22 5.14 -20.83 14.14
N TRP A 23 4.20 -21.22 15.01
CA TRP A 23 4.11 -22.59 15.49
C TRP A 23 3.83 -23.55 14.35
N LYS A 24 2.85 -23.23 13.49
CA LYS A 24 2.53 -24.02 12.30
C LYS A 24 3.73 -24.15 11.35
N GLU A 25 4.40 -23.04 11.05
CA GLU A 25 5.59 -23.03 10.21
C GLU A 25 6.73 -23.87 10.82
N TRP A 26 6.97 -23.74 12.13
CA TRP A 26 8.00 -24.49 12.82
C TRP A 26 7.71 -26.00 12.82
N VAL A 27 6.45 -26.40 13.03
CA VAL A 27 5.99 -27.78 12.93
C VAL A 27 6.18 -28.33 11.51
N ASP A 28 5.85 -27.57 10.47
CA ASP A 28 6.07 -27.98 9.07
C ASP A 28 7.56 -28.22 8.77
N ARG A 29 8.44 -27.34 9.28
CA ARG A 29 9.90 -27.52 9.19
C ARG A 29 10.38 -28.75 9.96
N LEU A 30 9.79 -29.04 11.13
CA LEU A 30 10.11 -30.23 11.92
C LEU A 30 9.71 -31.52 11.21
N GLU A 31 8.52 -31.59 10.61
CA GLU A 31 8.08 -32.76 9.85
C GLU A 31 8.97 -32.98 8.61
N THR A 32 9.38 -31.88 7.95
CA THR A 32 10.35 -31.93 6.84
C THR A 32 11.70 -32.48 7.32
N TYR A 33 12.17 -32.06 8.49
CA TYR A 33 13.40 -32.56 9.10
C TYR A 33 13.30 -34.06 9.43
N PHE A 34 12.18 -34.53 9.98
CA PHE A 34 11.94 -35.95 10.23
C PHE A 34 11.93 -36.77 8.95
N ALA A 35 11.33 -36.26 7.88
CA ALA A 35 11.33 -36.92 6.57
C ALA A 35 12.74 -37.00 5.97
N ALA A 36 13.48 -35.89 5.99
CA ALA A 36 14.83 -35.81 5.45
C ALA A 36 15.85 -36.70 6.19
N THR A 37 15.64 -36.91 7.49
CA THR A 37 16.52 -37.74 8.34
C THR A 37 16.04 -39.18 8.49
N ALA A 38 14.94 -39.56 7.83
CA ALA A 38 14.29 -40.87 7.95
C ALA A 38 14.06 -41.28 9.43
N LEU A 39 13.51 -40.35 10.22
CA LEU A 39 13.30 -40.56 11.65
C LEU A 39 12.10 -41.47 11.93
N ASP A 40 12.35 -42.54 12.68
CA ASP A 40 11.30 -43.46 13.13
C ASP A 40 10.28 -42.77 14.03
N ASN A 41 9.03 -43.23 13.99
CA ASN A 41 7.93 -42.64 14.76
C ASN A 41 8.20 -42.60 16.26
N ASP A 42 8.84 -43.62 16.82
CA ASP A 42 9.16 -43.71 18.26
C ASP A 42 10.12 -42.60 18.72
N ARG A 43 10.96 -42.10 17.80
CA ARG A 43 11.95 -41.05 18.05
C ARG A 43 11.39 -39.64 17.84
N ARG A 44 10.24 -39.48 17.18
CA ARG A 44 9.65 -38.16 16.89
C ARG A 44 9.21 -37.42 18.15
N ARG A 45 8.60 -38.10 19.12
CA ARG A 45 8.18 -37.51 20.40
C ARG A 45 9.35 -36.93 21.22
N PRO A 46 10.40 -37.69 21.56
CA PRO A 46 11.53 -37.11 22.29
C PRO A 46 12.26 -36.04 21.49
N MET A 47 12.30 -36.16 20.15
CA MET A 47 12.89 -35.14 19.29
C MET A 47 12.09 -33.83 19.30
N LEU A 48 10.75 -33.88 19.33
CA LEU A 48 9.89 -32.71 19.47
C LEU A 48 10.16 -31.97 20.80
N LEU A 49 10.35 -32.70 21.91
CA LEU A 49 10.68 -32.10 23.21
C LEU A 49 12.07 -31.45 23.22
N HIS A 50 13.04 -32.09 22.56
CA HIS A 50 14.42 -31.59 22.49
C HIS A 50 14.54 -30.36 21.59
N LEU A 51 14.00 -30.43 20.37
CA LEU A 51 14.08 -29.35 19.39
C LEU A 51 13.09 -28.23 19.66
N GLY A 52 11.94 -28.51 20.29
CA GLY A 52 10.91 -27.50 20.58
C GLY A 52 11.33 -26.45 21.62
N GLY A 53 12.45 -26.65 22.31
CA GLY A 53 12.94 -25.72 23.33
C GLY A 53 12.16 -25.76 24.64
N ALA A 54 12.55 -24.89 25.58
CA ALA A 54 12.10 -24.97 26.97
C ALA A 54 10.58 -24.82 27.15
N ALA A 55 9.93 -23.95 26.34
CA ALA A 55 8.49 -23.73 26.44
C ALA A 55 7.69 -24.97 26.02
N ILE A 56 8.06 -25.59 24.89
CA ILE A 56 7.41 -26.80 24.39
C ILE A 56 7.71 -27.99 25.30
N HIS A 57 8.92 -28.07 25.86
CA HIS A 57 9.26 -29.11 26.83
C HIS A 57 8.39 -29.03 28.09
N LYS A 58 8.18 -27.83 28.66
CA LYS A 58 7.28 -27.62 29.80
C LYS A 58 5.83 -27.98 29.46
N LEU A 59 5.35 -27.55 28.29
CA LEU A 59 4.00 -27.87 27.86
C LEU A 59 3.81 -29.38 27.67
N GLY A 60 4.83 -30.09 27.17
CA GLY A 60 4.82 -31.54 27.06
C GLY A 60 4.82 -32.28 28.40
N GLN A 61 5.42 -31.71 29.45
CA GLN A 61 5.32 -32.26 30.82
C GLN A 61 3.88 -32.17 31.33
N SER A 62 3.19 -31.05 31.11
CA SER A 62 1.76 -30.91 31.46
C SER A 62 0.90 -31.98 30.79
N VAL A 63 1.12 -32.24 29.49
CA VAL A 63 0.38 -33.31 28.76
C VAL A 63 0.68 -34.70 29.33
N ALA A 64 1.92 -34.94 29.77
CA ALA A 64 2.28 -36.22 30.37
C ALA A 64 1.60 -36.43 31.75
N GLU A 65 1.40 -35.34 32.51
CA GLU A 65 0.70 -35.36 33.80
C GLU A 65 -0.81 -35.60 33.67
N GLU A 66 -1.43 -35.18 32.57
CA GLU A 66 -2.84 -35.43 32.25
C GLU A 66 -3.15 -36.92 31.97
N GLY A 67 -2.12 -37.75 31.80
CA GLY A 67 -2.23 -39.20 31.61
C GLY A 67 -2.18 -39.63 30.14
N PRO A 68 -2.19 -40.95 29.86
CA PRO A 68 -2.07 -41.47 28.51
C PRO A 68 -3.29 -41.12 27.62
N PRO A 69 -3.09 -40.98 26.29
CA PRO A 69 -1.90 -41.38 25.55
C PRO A 69 -0.87 -40.25 25.32
N PHE A 70 0.32 -40.34 25.92
CA PHE A 70 1.45 -39.42 25.67
C PHE A 70 2.23 -39.78 24.40
N THR A 71 1.61 -39.51 23.26
CA THR A 71 2.13 -39.78 21.92
C THR A 71 2.72 -38.53 21.26
N TYR A 72 3.45 -38.71 20.16
CA TYR A 72 3.86 -37.59 19.31
C TYR A 72 2.67 -36.72 18.88
N GLN A 73 1.54 -37.34 18.52
CA GLN A 73 0.35 -36.61 18.09
C GLN A 73 -0.26 -35.78 19.23
N SER A 74 -0.43 -36.35 20.42
CA SER A 74 -0.92 -35.58 21.58
C SER A 74 0.00 -34.42 21.95
N LEU A 75 1.32 -34.63 21.87
CA LEU A 75 2.31 -33.60 22.18
C LEU A 75 2.38 -32.52 21.11
N LYS A 76 2.12 -32.85 19.84
CA LYS A 76 1.97 -31.87 18.75
C LYS A 76 0.66 -31.09 18.90
N GLN A 77 -0.41 -31.76 19.30
CA GLN A 77 -1.75 -31.16 19.43
C GLN A 77 -1.84 -30.17 20.58
N ALA A 78 -1.23 -30.42 21.74
CA ALA A 78 -1.37 -29.52 22.89
C ALA A 78 -0.84 -28.08 22.64
N PRO A 79 0.38 -27.86 22.11
CA PRO A 79 0.80 -26.53 21.72
C PRO A 79 -0.02 -25.98 20.55
N THR A 80 -0.45 -26.84 19.62
CA THR A 80 -1.33 -26.42 18.51
C THR A 80 -2.65 -25.86 19.06
N ALA A 81 -3.32 -26.54 19.97
CA ALA A 81 -4.54 -26.08 20.62
C ALA A 81 -4.32 -24.86 21.52
N HIS A 82 -3.10 -24.65 22.03
CA HIS A 82 -2.76 -23.44 22.77
C HIS A 82 -2.60 -22.23 21.85
N PHE A 83 -1.97 -22.40 20.67
CA PHE A 83 -1.67 -21.29 19.77
C PHE A 83 -2.76 -21.02 18.73
N GLU A 84 -3.42 -22.06 18.20
CA GLU A 84 -4.37 -21.97 17.07
C GLU A 84 -5.65 -21.17 17.36
N PRO A 85 -6.29 -21.23 18.55
CA PRO A 85 -7.48 -20.43 18.87
C PRO A 85 -7.24 -18.91 18.87
N LEU A 86 -6.00 -18.47 18.75
CA LEU A 86 -5.62 -17.05 18.75
C LEU A 86 -5.62 -16.43 17.35
N VAL A 87 -5.93 -17.20 16.30
CA VAL A 87 -6.05 -16.69 14.94
C VAL A 87 -7.49 -16.25 14.69
N ASN A 88 -7.74 -14.95 14.77
CA ASN A 88 -9.00 -14.38 14.33
C ASN A 88 -9.00 -14.31 12.79
N LEU A 89 -9.70 -15.24 12.14
CA LEU A 89 -9.75 -15.33 10.68
C LEU A 89 -10.29 -14.05 10.02
N ASP A 90 -11.25 -13.37 10.66
CA ASP A 90 -11.78 -12.11 10.16
C ASP A 90 -10.72 -11.00 10.21
N TYR A 91 -9.87 -11.01 11.24
CA TYR A 91 -8.74 -10.08 11.37
C TYR A 91 -7.68 -10.35 10.30
N GLU A 92 -7.32 -11.62 10.05
CA GLU A 92 -6.37 -11.99 9.00
C GLU A 92 -6.91 -11.57 7.62
N CYS A 93 -8.18 -11.88 7.34
CA CYS A 93 -8.88 -11.43 6.13
C CYS A 93 -8.85 -9.91 6.02
N PHE A 94 -9.12 -9.20 7.12
CA PHE A 94 -9.05 -7.74 7.16
C PHE A 94 -7.66 -7.21 6.79
N LEU A 95 -6.57 -7.81 7.29
CA LEU A 95 -5.20 -7.44 6.92
C LEU A 95 -4.94 -7.64 5.42
N LEU A 96 -5.38 -8.77 4.85
CA LEU A 96 -5.32 -8.99 3.41
C LEU A 96 -6.08 -7.89 2.65
N ARG A 97 -7.32 -7.59 3.04
CA ARG A 97 -8.16 -6.56 2.38
C ARG A 97 -7.60 -5.16 2.50
N GLN A 98 -6.88 -4.86 3.57
CA GLN A 98 -6.23 -3.56 3.77
C GLN A 98 -4.86 -3.45 3.09
N ALA A 99 -4.27 -4.56 2.65
CA ALA A 99 -2.98 -4.53 1.99
C ALA A 99 -3.01 -3.65 0.74
N ARG A 100 -2.10 -2.67 0.68
CA ARG A 100 -1.80 -1.83 -0.47
C ARG A 100 -0.32 -1.95 -0.81
N GLN A 101 0.04 -1.78 -2.08
CA GLN A 101 1.43 -1.76 -2.52
C GLN A 101 2.15 -0.58 -1.84
N LEU A 102 3.23 -0.86 -1.13
CA LEU A 102 4.01 0.15 -0.41
C LEU A 102 4.81 1.02 -1.40
N PRO A 103 5.21 2.25 -1.00
CA PRO A 103 6.14 3.04 -1.78
C PRO A 103 7.43 2.25 -2.06
N ASN A 104 7.85 2.21 -3.32
CA ASN A 104 9.03 1.48 -3.80
C ASN A 104 8.96 -0.06 -3.70
N GLU A 105 7.82 -0.63 -3.32
CA GLU A 105 7.61 -2.09 -3.39
C GLU A 105 7.41 -2.51 -4.84
N SER A 106 8.13 -3.54 -5.28
CA SER A 106 7.94 -4.09 -6.63
C SER A 106 6.58 -4.80 -6.74
N VAL A 107 6.07 -4.94 -7.96
CA VAL A 107 4.83 -5.68 -8.24
C VAL A 107 4.92 -7.14 -7.74
N ASP A 108 6.09 -7.77 -7.94
CA ASP A 108 6.35 -9.14 -7.51
C ASP A 108 6.37 -9.29 -5.98
N THR A 109 7.05 -8.36 -5.30
CA THR A 109 7.13 -8.33 -3.83
C THR A 109 5.75 -8.11 -3.22
N PHE A 110 4.97 -7.19 -3.79
CA PHE A 110 3.60 -6.92 -3.32
C PHE A 110 2.72 -8.16 -3.45
N TYR A 111 2.74 -8.84 -4.60
CA TYR A 111 1.97 -10.06 -4.80
C TYR A 111 2.41 -11.19 -3.86
N ALA A 112 3.71 -11.38 -3.65
CA ALA A 112 4.22 -12.37 -2.69
C ALA A 112 3.67 -12.11 -1.27
N ARG A 113 3.71 -10.85 -0.81
CA ARG A 113 3.15 -10.45 0.48
C ARG A 113 1.64 -10.69 0.58
N LEU A 114 0.88 -10.48 -0.50
CA LEU A 114 -0.54 -10.83 -0.54
C LEU A 114 -0.76 -12.35 -0.40
N LYS A 115 0.08 -13.18 -1.04
CA LYS A 115 0.00 -14.64 -0.87
C LYS A 115 0.29 -15.06 0.56
N ASP A 116 1.26 -14.43 1.21
CA ASP A 116 1.58 -14.73 2.60
C ASP A 116 0.41 -14.38 3.54
N LEU A 117 -0.23 -13.22 3.35
CA LEU A 117 -1.43 -12.84 4.09
C LEU A 117 -2.62 -13.78 3.80
N ALA A 118 -2.79 -14.21 2.56
CA ALA A 118 -3.90 -15.08 2.20
C ALA A 118 -3.82 -16.48 2.82
N ARG A 119 -2.61 -16.96 3.19
CA ARG A 119 -2.42 -18.27 3.85
C ARG A 119 -3.10 -18.36 5.22
N THR A 120 -3.27 -17.24 5.92
CA THR A 120 -3.89 -17.19 7.26
C THR A 120 -5.39 -16.89 7.21
N CYS A 121 -5.92 -16.53 6.05
CA CYS A 121 -7.31 -16.09 5.86
C CYS A 121 -8.33 -17.24 5.62
N ASN A 122 -7.87 -18.50 5.51
CA ASN A 122 -8.71 -19.68 5.20
C ASN A 122 -9.69 -19.48 4.02
N LEU A 123 -9.18 -18.98 2.89
CA LEU A 123 -9.98 -18.66 1.71
C LEU A 123 -10.26 -19.92 0.86
N LEU A 124 -11.44 -19.96 0.23
CA LEU A 124 -11.83 -21.04 -0.69
C LEU A 124 -10.98 -21.02 -1.97
N ASP A 125 -10.85 -19.84 -2.59
CA ASP A 125 -9.98 -19.64 -3.76
C ASP A 125 -8.94 -18.56 -3.45
N VAL A 126 -7.76 -19.00 -3.02
CA VAL A 126 -6.65 -18.11 -2.66
C VAL A 126 -6.16 -17.30 -3.86
N GLU A 127 -6.13 -17.88 -5.07
CA GLU A 127 -5.51 -17.22 -6.21
C GLU A 127 -6.40 -16.11 -6.77
N ASP A 128 -7.72 -16.36 -6.86
CA ASP A 128 -8.67 -15.33 -7.28
C ASP A 128 -8.79 -14.19 -6.27
N GLU A 129 -8.76 -14.51 -4.97
CA GLU A 129 -8.81 -13.50 -3.92
C GLU A 129 -7.55 -12.64 -3.86
N VAL A 130 -6.37 -13.25 -3.98
CA VAL A 130 -5.10 -12.53 -4.09
C VAL A 130 -5.08 -11.67 -5.35
N ARG A 131 -5.61 -12.16 -6.48
CA ARG A 131 -5.73 -11.38 -7.72
C ARG A 131 -6.63 -10.15 -7.52
N ALA A 132 -7.82 -10.33 -6.96
CA ALA A 132 -8.74 -9.24 -6.71
C ALA A 132 -8.09 -8.18 -5.81
N GLN A 133 -7.43 -8.62 -4.73
CA GLN A 133 -6.73 -7.74 -3.81
C GLN A 133 -5.53 -7.04 -4.47
N PHE A 134 -4.79 -7.72 -5.34
CA PHE A 134 -3.69 -7.12 -6.10
C PHE A 134 -4.18 -5.97 -6.98
N ILE A 135 -5.28 -6.17 -7.71
CA ILE A 135 -5.88 -5.14 -8.57
C ILE A 135 -6.30 -3.93 -7.75
N GLN A 136 -6.99 -4.16 -6.62
CA GLN A 136 -7.45 -3.10 -5.72
C GLN A 136 -6.28 -2.35 -5.07
N GLY A 137 -5.24 -3.08 -4.63
CA GLY A 137 -4.14 -2.53 -3.85
C GLY A 137 -2.92 -2.07 -4.64
N CYS A 138 -2.85 -2.33 -5.94
CA CYS A 138 -1.74 -1.90 -6.80
C CYS A 138 -1.61 -0.37 -6.83
N ALA A 139 -0.39 0.14 -6.71
CA ALA A 139 -0.12 1.60 -6.72
C ALA A 139 -0.28 2.22 -8.11
N SER A 140 -0.07 1.45 -9.18
CA SER A 140 -0.11 1.96 -10.56
C SER A 140 -1.54 1.94 -11.11
N VAL A 141 -2.19 3.11 -11.12
CA VAL A 141 -3.52 3.30 -11.75
C VAL A 141 -3.52 2.83 -13.20
N LYS A 142 -2.49 3.20 -13.98
CA LYS A 142 -2.33 2.76 -15.38
C LYS A 142 -2.15 1.26 -15.57
N LEU A 143 -1.71 0.54 -14.53
CA LEU A 143 -1.63 -0.92 -14.57
C LEU A 143 -3.02 -1.49 -14.29
N ARG A 144 -3.67 -1.00 -13.24
CA ARG A 144 -5.05 -1.38 -12.88
C ARG A 144 -6.03 -1.18 -14.04
N GLU A 145 -6.02 -0.01 -14.68
CA GLU A 145 -6.85 0.29 -15.85
C GLU A 145 -6.68 -0.75 -16.96
N HIS A 146 -5.44 -1.11 -17.27
CA HIS A 146 -5.15 -2.06 -18.33
C HIS A 146 -5.57 -3.50 -17.98
N ILE A 147 -5.42 -3.90 -16.71
CA ILE A 147 -5.92 -5.21 -16.25
C ILE A 147 -7.44 -5.27 -16.41
N LEU A 148 -8.16 -4.20 -16.03
CA LEU A 148 -9.62 -4.14 -16.11
C LEU A 148 -10.17 -4.08 -17.54
N GLN A 149 -9.35 -3.67 -18.52
CA GLN A 149 -9.73 -3.69 -19.94
C GLN A 149 -9.81 -5.09 -20.53
N ILE A 150 -9.08 -6.06 -19.96
CA ILE A 150 -8.97 -7.42 -20.51
C ILE A 150 -9.49 -8.42 -19.46
N PRO A 151 -10.74 -8.90 -19.61
CA PRO A 151 -11.31 -9.90 -18.73
C PRO A 151 -10.44 -11.18 -18.71
N GLY A 152 -10.22 -11.74 -17.53
CA GLY A 152 -9.47 -12.99 -17.38
C GLY A 152 -7.97 -12.89 -17.65
N MET A 153 -7.37 -11.70 -17.60
CA MET A 153 -5.92 -11.55 -17.75
C MET A 153 -5.17 -12.40 -16.72
N LEU A 154 -4.30 -13.29 -17.20
CA LEU A 154 -3.49 -14.17 -16.36
C LEU A 154 -2.46 -13.37 -15.55
N MET A 155 -2.16 -13.84 -14.33
CA MET A 155 -1.23 -13.18 -13.42
C MET A 155 0.18 -12.99 -14.03
N VAL A 156 0.65 -13.96 -14.83
CA VAL A 156 1.93 -13.88 -15.55
C VAL A 156 1.97 -12.68 -16.52
N SER A 157 0.86 -12.42 -17.21
CA SER A 157 0.72 -11.27 -18.10
C SER A 157 0.71 -9.96 -17.33
N ILE A 158 0.03 -9.95 -16.17
CA ILE A 158 0.00 -8.80 -15.25
C ILE A 158 1.40 -8.44 -14.77
N PHE A 159 2.22 -9.42 -14.37
CA PHE A 159 3.60 -9.17 -13.94
C PHE A 159 4.48 -8.65 -15.06
N THR A 160 4.40 -9.26 -16.24
CA THR A 160 5.15 -8.81 -17.41
C THR A 160 4.84 -7.35 -17.74
N LEU A 161 3.55 -7.00 -17.73
CA LEU A 161 3.09 -5.63 -17.94
C LEU A 161 3.53 -4.68 -16.82
N GLY A 162 3.40 -5.11 -15.55
CA GLY A 162 3.75 -4.32 -14.38
C GLY A 162 5.24 -3.97 -14.36
N ARG A 163 6.11 -4.96 -14.58
CA ARG A 163 7.56 -4.80 -14.70
C ARG A 163 7.92 -3.86 -15.87
N SER A 164 7.30 -4.07 -17.03
CA SER A 164 7.51 -3.21 -18.21
C SER A 164 7.13 -1.75 -17.93
N LYS A 165 5.99 -1.50 -17.26
CA LYS A 165 5.56 -0.15 -16.87
C LYS A 165 6.51 0.48 -15.84
N GLN A 166 6.96 -0.28 -14.85
CA GLN A 166 7.92 0.20 -13.84
C GLN A 166 9.23 0.64 -14.51
N LEU A 167 9.76 -0.19 -15.39
CA LEU A 167 10.97 0.12 -16.16
C LEU A 167 10.78 1.32 -17.10
N SER A 168 9.63 1.39 -17.78
CA SER A 168 9.30 2.49 -18.69
C SER A 168 9.22 3.83 -17.95
N LYS A 169 8.67 3.84 -16.72
CA LYS A 169 8.60 5.04 -15.89
C LYS A 169 10.00 5.57 -15.54
N VAL A 170 10.92 4.68 -15.16
CA VAL A 170 12.32 5.04 -14.87
C VAL A 170 13.02 5.58 -16.11
N ARG A 171 12.89 4.88 -17.25
CA ARG A 171 13.49 5.29 -18.52
C ARG A 171 12.96 6.64 -19.00
N ALA A 172 11.65 6.85 -18.93
CA ALA A 172 11.04 8.12 -19.30
C ALA A 172 11.54 9.27 -18.41
N ALA A 173 11.60 9.07 -17.08
CA ALA A 173 12.13 10.08 -16.17
C ALA A 173 13.60 10.44 -16.47
N HIS A 174 14.42 9.45 -16.83
CA HIS A 174 15.80 9.69 -17.26
C HIS A 174 15.89 10.49 -18.56
N MET A 175 15.02 10.20 -19.55
CA MET A 175 14.96 10.95 -20.80
C MET A 175 14.58 12.42 -20.57
N GLU A 176 13.55 12.67 -19.76
CA GLU A 176 13.12 14.03 -19.41
C GLU A 176 14.23 14.82 -18.71
N ALA A 177 14.92 14.18 -17.75
CA ALA A 177 16.04 14.81 -17.04
C ALA A 177 17.22 15.15 -17.99
N ALA A 178 17.53 14.26 -18.93
CA ALA A 178 18.57 14.49 -19.93
C ALA A 178 18.23 15.67 -20.86
N LEU A 179 16.98 15.75 -21.32
CA LEU A 179 16.47 16.87 -22.14
C LEU A 179 16.56 18.21 -21.37
N GLN A 180 16.21 18.22 -20.08
CA GLN A 180 16.25 19.43 -19.26
C GLN A 180 17.68 19.97 -19.02
N THR A 181 18.67 19.08 -19.01
CA THR A 181 20.08 19.46 -18.89
C THR A 181 20.61 20.15 -20.16
N GLN A 182 20.08 19.81 -21.34
CA GLN A 182 20.46 20.42 -22.61
C GLN A 182 19.80 21.79 -22.85
N VAL A 183 18.70 22.12 -22.15
CA VAL A 183 17.95 23.38 -22.31
C VAL A 183 18.43 24.48 -21.35
N LYS A 184 19.47 24.24 -20.52
CA LYS A 184 20.24 25.34 -19.90
C LYS A 184 21.07 26.05 -20.99
N VAL A 185 20.37 26.81 -21.83
CA VAL A 185 20.97 27.79 -22.72
C VAL A 185 21.57 28.87 -21.81
N GLU A 186 22.90 29.04 -21.87
CA GLU A 186 23.55 30.19 -21.24
C GLU A 186 22.87 31.47 -21.75
N PRO A 187 22.64 32.49 -20.88
CA PRO A 187 22.09 33.74 -21.34
C PRO A 187 23.03 34.32 -22.41
N VAL A 188 22.59 34.30 -23.67
CA VAL A 188 23.24 35.02 -24.76
C VAL A 188 23.36 36.48 -24.30
N ASN A 189 24.59 36.96 -24.18
CA ASN A 189 24.89 38.36 -23.88
C ASN A 189 24.11 39.22 -24.88
N THR A 190 23.04 39.84 -24.39
CA THR A 190 22.36 40.89 -25.13
C THR A 190 23.31 42.07 -25.11
N ILE A 191 23.92 42.37 -26.27
CA ILE A 191 24.64 43.61 -26.47
C ILE A 191 23.57 44.71 -26.44
N THR A 192 23.31 45.26 -25.26
CA THR A 192 22.53 46.49 -25.15
C THR A 192 23.37 47.58 -25.81
N ALA A 193 22.94 48.03 -27.00
CA ALA A 193 23.48 49.21 -27.64
C ALA A 193 23.46 50.37 -26.63
N ALA A 194 24.63 50.92 -26.37
CA ALA A 194 24.84 52.01 -25.42
C ALA A 194 24.00 53.24 -25.84
N ALA A 195 22.89 53.45 -25.14
CA ALA A 195 22.23 54.74 -25.12
C ALA A 195 23.02 55.66 -24.18
N ALA A 196 23.79 56.57 -24.77
CA ALA A 196 24.48 57.63 -24.06
C ALA A 196 23.46 58.58 -23.40
N ASP A 197 23.44 58.51 -22.07
CA ASP A 197 23.54 59.64 -21.15
C ASP A 197 22.70 60.90 -21.46
N ARG A 198 21.59 61.06 -20.73
CA ARG A 198 21.17 62.39 -20.25
C ARG A 198 20.29 62.31 -18.99
N LYS A 199 20.96 62.58 -17.87
CA LYS A 199 20.51 63.33 -16.68
C LYS A 199 19.34 62.78 -15.82
N LYS A 200 19.75 62.49 -14.57
CA LYS A 200 19.14 62.87 -13.27
C LYS A 200 17.65 62.60 -13.08
N SER A 201 17.33 61.60 -12.27
CA SER A 201 17.00 61.82 -10.84
C SER A 201 16.27 60.60 -10.27
N ARG A 202 16.92 60.02 -9.25
CA ARG A 202 16.38 59.25 -8.13
C ARG A 202 14.87 59.42 -7.93
N GLN A 203 14.10 58.31 -8.00
CA GLN A 203 13.01 57.98 -7.07
C GLN A 203 12.42 56.58 -7.35
N LYS A 204 12.13 55.87 -6.25
CA LYS A 204 11.47 54.56 -6.16
C LYS A 204 10.23 54.48 -7.06
N ALA A 205 10.12 53.47 -7.92
CA ALA A 205 8.87 53.06 -8.53
C ALA A 205 8.34 51.84 -7.73
N THR A 206 7.41 52.00 -6.78
CA THR A 206 5.94 52.05 -6.96
C THR A 206 5.40 50.86 -7.76
N ILE A 207 4.90 49.87 -7.03
CA ILE A 207 3.95 48.85 -7.49
C ILE A 207 2.88 49.55 -8.31
N SER A 208 2.73 49.21 -9.59
CA SER A 208 1.59 49.70 -10.38
C SER A 208 0.33 49.09 -9.77
N LEU A 209 -0.40 49.88 -8.99
CA LEU A 209 -1.72 49.52 -8.50
C LEU A 209 -2.62 49.33 -9.72
N ARG A 210 -2.97 48.08 -10.03
CA ARG A 210 -4.00 47.79 -11.05
C ARG A 210 -5.33 48.33 -10.53
N SER A 211 -6.17 48.89 -11.40
CA SER A 211 -7.50 49.36 -10.99
C SER A 211 -8.41 48.18 -10.65
N CYS A 212 -9.06 48.23 -9.49
CA CYS A 212 -10.08 47.29 -9.04
C CYS A 212 -11.29 47.35 -9.97
N TYR A 213 -11.68 46.19 -10.50
CA TYR A 213 -12.74 46.09 -11.49
C TYR A 213 -14.13 46.48 -10.97
N SER A 214 -14.32 46.51 -9.64
CA SER A 214 -15.62 46.81 -9.01
C SER A 214 -15.79 48.28 -8.58
N CYS A 215 -14.70 49.03 -8.34
CA CYS A 215 -14.77 50.41 -7.86
C CYS A 215 -13.90 51.41 -8.65
N GLY A 216 -13.10 50.91 -9.61
CA GLY A 216 -12.20 51.72 -10.44
C GLY A 216 -10.94 52.24 -9.72
N GLY A 217 -10.84 52.08 -8.40
CA GLY A 217 -9.71 52.55 -7.58
C GLY A 217 -8.51 51.58 -7.56
N PRO A 218 -7.37 51.97 -6.99
CA PRO A 218 -6.14 51.16 -6.97
C PRO A 218 -6.23 49.88 -6.09
N PHE A 219 -5.81 48.72 -6.61
CA PHE A 219 -5.81 47.39 -5.96
C PHE A 219 -4.38 46.88 -5.69
N PRO A 220 -4.10 46.17 -4.58
CA PRO A 220 -5.03 45.71 -3.54
C PRO A 220 -5.31 46.77 -2.45
N HIS A 221 -6.60 46.97 -2.13
CA HIS A 221 -7.02 47.78 -0.98
C HIS A 221 -7.60 46.88 0.12
N GLN A 222 -7.34 47.20 1.39
CA GLN A 222 -7.91 46.48 2.53
C GLN A 222 -9.27 47.07 2.88
N GLY A 223 -10.35 46.36 2.55
CA GLY A 223 -11.73 46.74 2.88
C GLY A 223 -12.74 46.11 1.93
N ASN A 224 -13.79 45.50 2.50
CA ASN A 224 -14.86 44.79 1.77
C ASN A 224 -15.65 45.79 0.91
N PRO A 225 -16.05 45.45 -0.34
CA PRO A 225 -16.77 46.38 -1.19
C PRO A 225 -18.21 46.55 -0.66
N ASN A 226 -18.60 47.78 -0.32
CA ASN A 226 -19.96 48.13 0.09
C ASN A 226 -20.55 49.16 -0.91
N PRO A 227 -21.87 49.36 -0.98
CA PRO A 227 -22.66 48.85 -2.09
C PRO A 227 -23.53 49.98 -2.66
N ASP A 228 -22.95 51.01 -3.28
CA ASP A 228 -23.77 52.13 -3.81
C ASP A 228 -23.10 52.84 -4.98
N ALA A 229 -23.09 52.20 -6.15
CA ALA A 229 -22.79 52.87 -7.41
C ALA A 229 -23.78 52.44 -8.50
N LYS A 230 -24.88 53.20 -8.56
CA LYS A 230 -25.86 53.20 -9.66
C LYS A 230 -25.18 53.69 -10.96
N GLY A 231 -25.45 53.03 -12.10
CA GLY A 231 -25.26 53.67 -13.41
C GLY A 231 -24.87 52.76 -14.58
N LEU A 232 -25.85 52.02 -15.12
CA LEU A 232 -26.13 51.80 -16.56
C LEU A 232 -24.95 51.54 -17.54
N HIS A 233 -24.84 50.30 -18.04
CA HIS A 233 -24.89 50.08 -19.49
C HIS A 233 -25.53 48.74 -19.84
N LEU A 234 -26.70 48.83 -20.47
CA LEU A 234 -27.45 47.76 -21.12
C LEU A 234 -26.62 47.17 -22.27
N ARG A 235 -26.45 45.84 -22.31
CA ARG A 235 -26.48 45.06 -23.55
C ARG A 235 -27.18 43.73 -23.28
N GLU A 236 -28.19 43.52 -24.11
CA GLU A 236 -29.14 42.42 -24.10
C GLU A 236 -28.46 41.05 -24.21
N LEU A 237 -28.93 40.09 -23.41
CA LEU A 237 -29.13 38.73 -23.89
C LEU A 237 -30.43 38.22 -23.27
N ASN A 238 -31.32 37.89 -24.20
CA ASN A 238 -32.73 37.57 -24.06
C ASN A 238 -33.02 36.35 -23.15
N ASP A 239 -34.07 36.50 -22.36
CA ASP A 239 -35.17 35.56 -22.14
C ASP A 239 -34.89 34.07 -21.94
N ARG A 240 -35.24 33.58 -20.73
CA ARG A 240 -36.48 32.80 -20.52
C ARG A 240 -36.75 32.51 -19.03
N LYS A 241 -37.86 33.09 -18.53
CA LYS A 241 -38.85 32.58 -17.55
C LYS A 241 -38.32 31.94 -16.25
N ALA A 242 -38.47 32.51 -15.04
CA ALA A 242 -39.71 32.77 -14.27
C ALA A 242 -40.59 31.47 -14.18
N ILE A 243 -40.99 30.88 -13.05
CA ILE A 243 -41.58 31.41 -11.80
C ILE A 243 -41.60 30.29 -10.72
N LEU A 244 -41.37 30.73 -9.47
CA LEU A 244 -41.74 30.28 -8.11
C LEU A 244 -42.34 28.90 -7.75
N ILE A 245 -41.73 28.31 -6.70
CA ILE A 245 -42.26 27.92 -5.36
C ILE A 245 -43.61 27.19 -5.24
N THR A 246 -43.58 25.95 -4.72
CA THR A 246 -44.25 25.38 -3.51
C THR A 246 -43.99 23.85 -3.59
N GLY A 247 -43.57 23.10 -2.57
CA GLY A 247 -44.08 23.03 -1.20
C GLY A 247 -45.14 21.93 -1.09
N VAL A 248 -44.78 20.64 -1.24
CA VAL A 248 -45.68 19.49 -0.95
C VAL A 248 -44.87 18.34 -0.31
N ALA A 249 -45.37 17.86 0.84
CA ALA A 249 -44.82 16.79 1.67
C ALA A 249 -45.06 15.37 1.10
N PRO A 250 -44.31 14.34 1.54
CA PRO A 250 -44.54 12.95 1.12
C PRO A 250 -45.63 12.25 1.96
N PRO A 251 -46.44 11.35 1.36
CA PRO A 251 -47.48 10.59 2.06
C PRO A 251 -46.91 9.26 2.64
N PRO A 252 -47.71 8.49 3.42
CA PRO A 252 -47.25 7.68 4.56
C PRO A 252 -46.47 6.41 4.21
#